data_AF-E2BVT7-F1
#
_entry.id   AF-E2BVT7-F1
#
_cell.length_a   1.000
_cell.length_b   1.000
_cell.length_c   1.000
_cell.angle_alpha   90.00
_cell.angle_beta   90.00
_cell.angle_gamma   90.00
#
_symmetry.space_group_name_H-M   'P 1'
#
loop_
_entity.id
_entity.type
_entity.pdbx_description
1 polymer ?
#
loop_
_entity_poly.entity_id
_entity_poly.type
_entity_poly.pdbx_seq_one_letter_code
_entity_poly.pdbx_strand_id
1 'polypeptide(L)' 'FILMHDNAHPYTVALTREFLQNCDITVLDHSEMSPDLNSIEYIWDLID' A
#
# COMPACT_ATOMS: atom_id res chain seq x y z
N PHE A 1 4.26 13.24 -0.90
CA PHE A 1 3.36 12.22 -1.52
C PHE A 1 3.09 11.17 -0.47
N ILE A 2 1.86 10.65 -0.37
CA ILE A 2 1.50 9.60 0.60
C ILE A 2 1.10 8.36 -0.19
N LEU A 3 1.81 7.26 0.04
CA LEU A 3 1.55 5.97 -0.60
C LEU A 3 0.64 5.14 0.32
N MET A 4 -0.44 4.62 -0.25
CA MET A 4 -1.29 3.61 0.37
C MET A 4 -1.18 2.33 -0.47
N HIS A 5 -0.86 1.21 0.17
CA HIS A 5 -0.78 -0.09 -0.48
C HIS A 5 -1.33 -1.18 0.46
N ASP A 6 -1.64 -2.35 -0.10
CA ASP A 6 -2.03 -3.52 0.67
C ASP A 6 -0.83 -4.08 1.44
N ASN A 7 -1.05 -4.58 2.66
CA ASN A 7 0.02 -5.20 3.44
C ASN A 7 0.22 -6.69 3.07
N ALA A 8 -0.15 -7.09 1.85
CA ALA A 8 0.00 -8.48 1.42
C ALA A 8 1.49 -8.89 1.48
N HIS A 9 1.77 -9.93 2.27
CA HIS A 9 3.13 -10.35 2.59
C HIS A 9 3.73 -11.13 1.40
N PRO A 10 4.49 -10.47 0.52
CA PRO A 10 5.94 -10.32 0.69
C PRO A 10 6.48 -8.88 0.54
N TYR A 11 5.63 -7.86 0.48
CA TYR A 11 6.04 -6.46 0.20
C TYR A 11 6.46 -5.65 1.43
N THR A 12 6.14 -6.11 2.63
CA THR A 12 6.61 -5.56 3.92
C THR A 12 8.03 -5.99 4.28
N VAL A 13 8.81 -6.46 3.30
CA VAL A 13 10.25 -6.70 3.45
C VAL A 13 10.95 -5.36 3.68
N ALA A 14 11.88 -5.33 4.66
CA ALA A 14 12.58 -4.13 5.11
C ALA A 14 13.17 -3.27 3.97
N LEU A 15 13.59 -3.90 2.87
CA LEU A 15 14.09 -3.22 1.67
C LEU A 15 13.08 -2.25 1.04
N THR A 16 11.81 -2.64 0.95
CA THR A 16 10.76 -1.77 0.39
C THR A 16 10.55 -0.56 1.28
N ARG A 17 10.54 -0.76 2.60
CA ARG A 17 10.40 0.33 3.57
C ARG A 17 11.59 1.29 3.51
N GLU A 18 12.80 0.76 3.45
CA GLU A 18 14.03 1.54 3.32
C GLU A 18 14.06 2.34 2.01
N PHE A 19 13.67 1.73 0.89
CA PHE A 19 13.56 2.43 -0.39
C PHE A 19 12.58 3.61 -0.32
N LEU A 20 11.39 3.39 0.23
CA LEU A 20 10.37 4.43 0.35
C LEU A 20 10.84 5.58 1.26
N GLN A 21 11.51 5.26 2.35
CA GLN A 21 12.13 6.27 3.23
C GLN A 21 13.23 7.07 2.50
N ASN A 22 14.10 6.40 1.75
CA ASN A 22 15.15 7.06 0.96
C ASN A 22 14.58 7.95 -0.16
N CYS A 23 13.38 7.65 -0.65
CA CYS A 23 12.66 8.48 -1.62
C CYS A 23 11.79 9.57 -0.97
N ASP A 24 11.83 9.73 0.36
CA ASP A 24 11.02 10.69 1.11
C ASP A 24 9.50 10.48 0.90
N ILE A 25 9.10 9.22 0.75
CA ILE A 25 7.71 8.80 0.56
C ILE A 25 7.14 8.35 1.91
N THR A 26 6.07 9.03 2.35
CA THR A 26 5.31 8.61 3.52
C THR A 26 4.37 7.46 3.15
N VAL A 27 4.42 6.37 3.91
CA VAL A 27 3.49 5.24 3.77
C VAL A 27 2.36 5.38 4.79
N LEU A 28 1.12 5.20 4.35
CA LEU A 28 -0.04 5.18 5.24
C LEU A 28 -0.10 3.82 5.95
N ASP A 29 -0.22 3.83 7.28
CA ASP A 29 -0.50 2.61 8.04
C ASP A 29 -1.88 2.09 7.66
N HIS A 30 -1.90 1.04 6.84
CA HIS A 30 -3.10 0.34 6.43
C HIS A 30 -3.26 -0.95 7.27
N SER A 31 -4.49 -1.40 7.51
CA SER A 31 -4.76 -2.66 8.21
C SER A 31 -4.70 -3.81 7.21
N GLU A 32 -4.00 -4.91 7.51
CA GLU A 32 -3.80 -6.03 6.58
C GLU A 32 -5.11 -6.72 6.11
N MET A 33 -6.23 -6.41 6.76
CA MET A 33 -7.54 -7.07 6.56
C MET A 33 -8.63 -6.12 6.07
N SER A 34 -8.28 -4.96 5.50
CA SER A 34 -9.25 -3.94 5.07
C SER A 34 -9.15 -3.60 3.57
N PRO A 35 -9.44 -4.55 2.66
CA PRO A 35 -9.49 -4.25 1.22
C PRO A 35 -10.48 -3.10 0.91
N ASP A 36 -11.51 -2.92 1.72
CA ASP A 36 -12.48 -1.83 1.64
C ASP A 36 -11.86 -0.42 1.77
N LEU A 37 -10.71 -0.28 2.44
CA LEU A 37 -10.04 1.01 2.53
C LEU A 37 -9.09 1.26 1.36
N ASN A 38 -8.69 0.22 0.62
CA ASN A 38 -7.80 0.39 -0.52
C ASN A 38 -8.60 0.86 -1.73
N SER A 39 -8.39 2.12 -2.13
CA SER A 39 -9.08 2.74 -3.26
C SER A 39 -8.87 1.99 -4.58
N ILE A 40 -7.83 1.15 -4.68
CA ILE A 40 -7.59 0.35 -5.89
C ILE A 40 -8.60 -0.79 -6.07
N GLU A 41 -9.17 -1.34 -4.98
CA GLU A 41 -10.19 -2.40 -5.05
C GLU A 41 -11.44 -1.89 -5.78
N TYR A 42 -11.86 -0.65 -5.46
CA TYR A 42 -12.96 0.01 -6.16
C TYR A 42 -12.67 0.24 -7.66
N ILE A 43 -11.41 0.54 -8.00
CA ILE A 43 -11.02 0.73 -9.41
C ILE A 43 -11.06 -0.59 -10.16
N TRP A 44 -10.63 -1.70 -9.53
CA TRP A 44 -10.76 -3.04 -10.12
C TRP A 44 -12.23 -3.40 -10.38
N ASP A 45 -13.13 -3.14 -9.43
CA ASP A 45 -14.58 -3.35 -9.59
C ASP A 45 -15.18 -2.53 -10.77
N LEU A 46 -14.58 -1.39 -11.12
CA LEU A 46 -15.03 -0.54 -12.23
C LEU A 46 -14.47 -0.95 -13.59
N ILE A 47 -13.43 -1.77 -13.62
CA ILE A 47 -12.75 -2.24 -14.85
C ILE A 47 -13.29 -3.61 -15.30
N ASP A 48 -14.01 -4.31 -14.43
CA ASP A 48 -14.79 -5.53 -14.76
C ASP A 48 -15.96 -5.25 -15.72
#